data_AF-A0A524IRT3-F1
#
_entry.id   AF-A0A524IRT3-F1
#
_cell.length_a   1.000
_cell.length_b   1.000
_cell.length_c   1.000
_cell.angle_alpha   90.00
_cell.angle_beta   90.00
_cell.angle_gamma   90.00
#
_symmetry.space_group_name_H-M   'P 1'
#
loop_
_entity.id
_entity.type
_entity.pdbx_description
1 polymer ?
#
loop_
_entity_poly.entity_id
_entity_poly.type
_entity_poly.pdbx_seq_one_letter_code
_entity_poly.pdbx_strand_id
1 'polypeptide(L)'
;MTTPRRKVCIVGYSPKSREDAPFGDDSFEFWGLNNLYTVLPGKKWDRWFDMHPESLIEANNINLTDDHVEWLRQAHQFDVFMLKRYERYPSSVPYPLAAIQARMMADWGFESGEEKLFHSGVAYPVAMALHEGVDEIHLYGIDMVLDEEYGYQRPNMEFWIGIAKNQPALNGGKVRVVVGKNCAIMKGQGLYGYDSEQFELPMRMERFFFDERDVWHGKVTDTMAEIDVLQKQINEKKKELNTYDGCRQYAERMRGKFRQMRRGEQI
;
A
#
# COMPACT_ATOMS: atom_id res chain seq x y z
N MET A 1 -33.22 21.74 11.53
CA MET A 1 -31.94 22.02 10.81
C MET A 1 -31.29 20.69 10.54
N THR A 2 -31.00 20.34 9.29
CA THR A 2 -30.32 19.08 8.93
C THR A 2 -28.85 19.20 9.31
N THR A 3 -28.35 18.29 10.13
CA THR A 3 -26.91 18.18 10.45
C THR A 3 -26.13 18.07 9.13
N PRO A 4 -25.00 18.80 8.96
CA PRO A 4 -24.15 18.66 7.78
C PRO A 4 -23.75 17.20 7.58
N ARG A 5 -23.79 16.72 6.32
CA ARG A 5 -23.44 15.33 6.04
C ARG A 5 -21.96 15.08 6.28
N ARG A 6 -21.63 14.03 7.02
CA ARG A 6 -20.25 13.57 7.16
C ARG A 6 -19.98 12.47 6.13
N LYS A 7 -19.05 12.73 5.20
CA LYS A 7 -18.65 11.77 4.17
C LYS A 7 -17.18 11.45 4.30
N VAL A 8 -16.85 10.16 4.27
CA VAL A 8 -15.48 9.66 4.35
C VAL A 8 -15.14 8.93 3.06
N CYS A 9 -13.98 9.23 2.48
CA CYS A 9 -13.39 8.54 1.35
C CYS A 9 -12.15 7.77 1.82
N ILE A 10 -12.20 6.44 1.78
CA ILE A 10 -11.09 5.56 2.12
C ILE A 10 -10.44 5.10 0.82
N VAL A 11 -9.15 5.40 0.66
CA VAL A 11 -8.40 5.16 -0.58
C VAL A 11 -7.33 4.11 -0.34
N GLY A 12 -7.29 3.08 -1.18
CA GLY A 12 -6.28 2.02 -1.20
C GLY A 12 -5.35 2.11 -2.42
N TYR A 13 -4.52 1.07 -2.58
CA TYR A 13 -3.41 1.07 -3.53
C TYR A 13 -3.76 0.78 -4.98
N SER A 14 -4.90 0.13 -5.26
CA SER A 14 -5.16 -0.37 -6.61
C SER A 14 -5.22 0.77 -7.63
N PRO A 15 -4.36 0.74 -8.67
CA PRO A 15 -4.37 1.76 -9.71
C PRO A 15 -5.66 1.75 -10.54
N LYS A 16 -6.45 0.68 -10.47
CA LYS A 16 -7.71 0.56 -11.23
C LYS A 16 -8.75 1.58 -10.80
N SER A 17 -8.73 2.02 -9.54
CA SER A 17 -9.74 2.96 -9.03
C SER A 17 -9.25 3.99 -8.02
N ARG A 18 -7.99 3.96 -7.55
CA ARG A 18 -7.51 4.93 -6.55
C ARG A 18 -7.56 6.38 -7.04
N GLU A 19 -7.33 6.62 -8.33
CA GLU A 19 -7.38 7.95 -8.94
C GLU A 19 -8.83 8.42 -9.20
N ASP A 20 -9.81 7.50 -9.15
CA ASP A 20 -11.23 7.84 -9.29
C ASP A 20 -11.82 8.42 -8.00
N ALA A 21 -11.06 8.42 -6.89
CA ALA A 21 -11.46 9.05 -5.66
C ALA A 21 -11.71 10.56 -5.88
N PRO A 22 -12.73 11.17 -5.27
CA PRO A 22 -13.18 12.53 -5.56
C PRO A 22 -12.27 13.61 -4.94
N PHE A 23 -10.96 13.49 -5.09
CA PHE A 23 -9.99 14.46 -4.59
C PHE A 23 -10.34 15.88 -5.05
N GLY A 24 -10.31 16.84 -4.12
CA GLY A 24 -10.69 18.24 -4.36
C GLY A 24 -12.14 18.56 -4.01
N ASP A 25 -12.98 17.56 -3.69
CA ASP A 25 -14.28 17.78 -3.05
C ASP A 25 -14.10 17.91 -1.53
N ASP A 26 -14.09 19.14 -1.03
CA ASP A 26 -13.95 19.45 0.41
C ASP A 26 -15.15 19.00 1.27
N SER A 27 -16.21 18.41 0.67
CA SER A 27 -17.27 17.75 1.44
C SER A 27 -16.89 16.35 1.93
N PHE A 28 -15.72 15.83 1.54
CA PHE A 28 -15.17 14.56 1.99
C PHE A 28 -13.98 14.74 2.93
N GLU A 29 -13.92 13.88 3.95
CA GLU A 29 -12.67 13.53 4.61
C GLU A 29 -11.97 12.43 3.80
N PHE A 30 -10.67 12.56 3.54
CA PHE A 30 -9.86 11.58 2.83
C PHE A 30 -8.95 10.81 3.77
N TRP A 31 -9.12 9.50 3.81
CA TRP A 31 -8.39 8.62 4.71
C TRP A 31 -7.48 7.69 3.91
N GLY A 32 -6.18 7.76 4.22
CA GLY A 32 -5.15 6.95 3.59
C GLY A 32 -4.63 5.85 4.52
N LEU A 33 -3.80 4.96 3.97
CA LEU A 33 -3.22 3.86 4.73
C LEU A 33 -1.77 3.57 4.37
N ASN A 34 -1.00 3.12 5.37
CA ASN A 34 0.35 2.58 5.22
C ASN A 34 1.26 3.54 4.40
N ASN A 35 1.96 3.02 3.40
CA ASN A 35 2.81 3.73 2.45
C ASN A 35 2.07 4.39 1.28
N LEU A 36 0.74 4.57 1.31
CA LEU A 36 -0.03 5.04 0.14
C LEU A 36 0.43 6.41 -0.38
N TYR A 37 1.06 7.23 0.48
CA TYR A 37 1.63 8.52 0.11
C TYR A 37 2.70 8.42 -1.00
N THR A 38 3.36 7.27 -1.16
CA THR A 38 4.39 7.06 -2.20
C THR A 38 3.78 7.01 -3.60
N VAL A 39 2.54 6.53 -3.71
CA VAL A 39 1.84 6.39 -5.00
C VAL A 39 0.80 7.48 -5.24
N LEU A 40 0.41 8.21 -4.19
CA LEU A 40 -0.48 9.38 -4.25
C LEU A 40 0.16 10.61 -3.57
N PRO A 41 1.34 11.06 -4.04
CA PRO A 41 2.03 12.18 -3.44
C PRO A 41 1.22 13.48 -3.62
N GLY A 42 1.26 14.34 -2.61
CA GLY A 42 0.64 15.67 -2.66
C GLY A 42 -0.90 15.71 -2.59
N LYS A 43 -1.56 14.56 -2.42
CA LYS A 43 -3.01 14.54 -2.12
C LYS A 43 -3.27 15.02 -0.69
N LYS A 44 -4.43 15.65 -0.49
CA LYS A 44 -4.92 16.05 0.83
C LYS A 44 -5.43 14.82 1.58
N TRP A 45 -5.07 14.73 2.86
CA TRP A 45 -5.50 13.67 3.76
C TRP A 45 -5.95 14.29 5.08
N ASP A 46 -7.04 13.75 5.62
CA ASP A 46 -7.62 14.20 6.89
C ASP A 46 -7.26 13.23 8.02
N ARG A 47 -7.02 11.96 7.70
CA ARG A 47 -6.59 10.90 8.63
C ARG A 47 -5.76 9.84 7.95
N TRP A 48 -4.94 9.15 8.72
CA TRP A 48 -4.09 8.06 8.22
C TRP A 48 -4.18 6.82 9.11
N PHE A 49 -3.99 5.65 8.52
CA PHE A 49 -4.06 4.37 9.23
C PHE A 49 -2.84 3.51 8.91
N ASP A 50 -2.07 3.14 9.92
CA ASP A 50 -1.01 2.13 9.81
C ASP A 50 -1.14 1.13 10.97
N MET A 51 -1.89 0.06 10.70
CA MET A 51 -2.28 -0.94 11.69
C MET A 51 -1.25 -2.07 11.83
N HIS A 52 -0.08 -1.92 11.23
CA HIS A 52 0.99 -2.90 11.37
C HIS A 52 1.68 -2.76 12.75
N PRO A 53 2.20 -3.87 13.30
CA PRO A 53 3.18 -3.81 14.37
C PRO A 53 4.40 -3.01 13.92
N GLU A 54 4.99 -2.23 14.84
CA GLU A 54 6.16 -1.41 14.57
C GLU A 54 7.34 -2.20 13.97
N SER A 55 7.54 -3.44 14.41
CA SER A 55 8.57 -4.32 13.85
C SER A 55 8.34 -4.67 12.38
N LEU A 56 7.08 -4.77 11.95
CA LEU A 56 6.74 -5.05 10.56
C LEU A 56 6.89 -3.79 9.69
N ILE A 57 6.54 -2.61 10.23
CA ILE A 57 6.82 -1.32 9.59
C ILE A 57 8.32 -1.19 9.32
N GLU A 58 9.16 -1.44 10.33
CA GLU A 58 10.62 -1.39 10.19
C GLU A 58 11.16 -2.43 9.21
N ALA A 59 10.68 -3.68 9.28
CA ALA A 59 11.14 -4.74 8.39
C ALA A 59 10.78 -4.45 6.92
N ASN A 60 9.57 -3.94 6.67
CA ASN A 60 9.12 -3.57 5.32
C ASN A 60 9.86 -2.34 4.79
N ASN A 61 10.33 -1.46 5.67
CA ASN A 61 11.08 -0.25 5.30
C ASN A 61 12.41 -0.55 4.60
N ILE A 62 13.05 -1.69 4.91
CA ILE A 62 14.36 -2.07 4.35
C ILE A 62 14.31 -2.26 2.82
N ASN A 63 13.13 -2.61 2.29
CA ASN A 63 12.95 -2.96 0.88
C ASN A 63 12.26 -1.86 0.05
N LEU A 64 12.02 -0.68 0.62
CA LEU A 64 11.32 0.41 -0.05
C LEU A 64 12.29 1.52 -0.48
N THR A 65 12.00 2.14 -1.63
CA THR A 65 12.74 3.30 -2.13
C THR A 65 12.51 4.55 -1.29
N ASP A 66 11.34 4.65 -0.66
CA ASP A 66 10.96 5.73 0.26
C ASP A 66 10.96 5.21 1.70
N ASP A 67 11.63 5.94 2.59
CA ASP A 67 11.71 5.59 4.01
C ASP A 67 10.42 5.98 4.75
N HIS A 68 9.56 4.98 4.96
CA HIS A 68 8.29 5.12 5.67
C HIS A 68 8.46 5.44 7.14
N VAL A 69 9.53 4.94 7.77
CA VAL A 69 9.82 5.27 9.16
C VAL A 69 10.17 6.76 9.28
N GLU A 70 10.94 7.30 8.34
CA GLU A 70 11.21 8.74 8.27
C GLU A 70 9.95 9.55 7.96
N TRP A 71 9.07 9.06 7.08
CA TRP A 71 7.79 9.71 6.85
C TRP A 71 6.92 9.76 8.13
N LEU A 72 6.85 8.67 8.89
CA LEU A 72 6.13 8.62 10.18
C LEU A 72 6.78 9.49 11.27
N ARG A 73 8.09 9.76 11.19
CA ARG A 73 8.80 10.67 12.12
C ARG A 73 8.45 12.14 11.89
N GLN A 74 7.87 12.49 10.75
CA GLN A 74 7.45 13.86 10.46
C GLN A 74 6.17 14.22 11.22
N ALA A 75 6.02 15.51 11.54
CA ALA A 75 4.76 16.03 12.06
C ALA A 75 3.77 16.21 10.90
N HIS A 76 2.68 15.45 10.95
CA HIS A 76 1.56 15.54 10.02
C HIS A 76 0.46 16.42 10.59
N GLN A 77 -0.30 17.09 9.71
CA GLN A 77 -1.47 17.90 10.09
C GLN A 77 -2.69 17.06 10.46
N PHE A 78 -2.59 15.74 10.35
CA PHE A 78 -3.62 14.76 10.62
C PHE A 78 -3.09 13.68 11.59
N ASP A 79 -4.02 12.99 12.22
CA ASP A 79 -3.73 11.86 13.08
C ASP A 79 -3.38 10.60 12.26
N VAL A 80 -2.39 9.85 12.73
CA VAL A 80 -1.97 8.55 12.21
C VAL A 80 -2.39 7.47 13.20
N PHE A 81 -3.50 6.79 12.94
CA PHE A 81 -3.99 5.72 13.80
C PHE A 81 -3.09 4.48 13.70
N MET A 82 -2.62 4.01 14.85
CA MET A 82 -1.74 2.84 14.99
C MET A 82 -2.16 1.98 16.18
N LEU A 83 -1.50 0.83 16.38
CA LEU A 83 -1.80 -0.10 17.49
C LEU A 83 -1.64 0.53 18.88
N LYS A 84 -0.77 1.53 19.01
CA LYS A 84 -0.55 2.33 20.24
C LYS A 84 0.02 3.70 19.87
N ARG A 85 0.11 4.61 20.84
CA ARG A 85 0.93 5.82 20.71
C ARG A 85 2.40 5.42 20.66
N TYR A 86 3.14 5.95 19.68
CA TYR A 86 4.59 5.81 19.59
C TYR A 86 5.23 7.19 19.77
N GLU A 87 6.15 7.31 20.73
CA GLU A 87 6.79 8.60 21.04
C GLU A 87 7.57 9.16 19.85
N ARG A 88 8.22 8.29 19.08
CA ARG A 88 9.01 8.65 17.89
C ARG A 88 8.19 9.05 16.66
N TYR A 89 6.87 8.82 16.67
CA TYR A 89 5.95 9.18 15.59
C TYR A 89 5.00 10.26 16.12
N PRO A 90 5.32 11.56 15.91
CA PRO A 90 4.67 12.66 16.61
C PRO A 90 3.16 12.77 16.34
N SER A 91 2.68 12.31 15.19
CA SER A 91 1.25 12.29 14.83
C SER A 91 0.55 10.95 15.11
N SER A 92 1.23 9.96 15.73
CA SER A 92 0.62 8.66 16.01
C SER A 92 -0.46 8.71 17.11
N VAL A 93 -1.62 8.12 16.89
CA VAL A 93 -2.66 8.01 17.92
C VAL A 93 -3.09 6.55 18.09
N PRO A 94 -3.39 6.10 19.32
CA PRO A 94 -3.83 4.74 19.53
C PRO A 94 -5.21 4.54 18.89
N TYR A 95 -5.34 3.50 18.07
CA TYR A 95 -6.63 3.10 17.52
C TYR A 95 -7.56 2.58 18.65
N PRO A 96 -8.80 3.05 18.76
CA PRO A 96 -9.70 2.75 19.87
C PRO A 96 -10.38 1.37 19.72
N LEU A 97 -9.58 0.31 19.54
CA LEU A 97 -10.07 -1.03 19.22
C LEU A 97 -11.12 -1.55 20.21
N ALA A 98 -10.85 -1.43 21.52
CA ALA A 98 -11.75 -1.91 22.56
C ALA A 98 -13.13 -1.19 22.53
N ALA A 99 -13.14 0.13 22.32
CA ALA A 99 -14.37 0.90 22.23
C ALA A 99 -15.17 0.57 20.97
N ILE A 100 -14.47 0.32 19.86
CA ILE A 100 -15.07 -0.10 18.59
C ILE A 100 -15.68 -1.50 18.73
N GLN A 101 -14.94 -2.46 19.29
CA GLN A 101 -15.46 -3.81 19.53
C GLN A 101 -16.68 -3.79 20.46
N ALA A 102 -16.58 -3.10 21.60
CA ALA A 102 -17.69 -2.98 22.55
C ALA A 102 -18.95 -2.38 21.91
N ARG A 103 -18.80 -1.34 21.07
CA ARG A 103 -19.94 -0.73 20.37
C ARG A 103 -20.50 -1.64 19.28
N MET A 104 -19.64 -2.17 18.43
CA MET A 104 -20.08 -2.83 17.20
C MET A 104 -20.57 -4.25 17.45
N MET A 105 -20.19 -4.85 18.58
CA MET A 105 -20.47 -6.24 18.91
C MET A 105 -21.41 -6.40 20.10
N ALA A 106 -22.08 -5.32 20.53
CA ALA A 106 -22.86 -5.28 21.77
C ALA A 106 -23.95 -6.37 21.91
N ASP A 107 -24.34 -7.02 20.81
CA ASP A 107 -25.40 -8.05 20.76
C ASP A 107 -25.02 -9.26 19.89
N TRP A 108 -23.73 -9.52 19.69
CA TRP A 108 -23.30 -10.64 18.83
C TRP A 108 -23.15 -11.90 19.67
N GLY A 109 -23.79 -12.99 19.25
CA GLY A 109 -23.87 -14.26 19.99
C GLY A 109 -22.64 -15.16 19.82
N PHE A 110 -21.44 -14.66 20.10
CA PHE A 110 -20.23 -15.46 20.10
C PHE A 110 -19.98 -16.15 21.45
N GLU A 111 -19.23 -17.26 21.41
CA GLU A 111 -18.59 -17.79 22.60
C GLU A 111 -17.43 -16.89 23.03
N SER A 112 -17.25 -16.77 24.35
CA SER A 112 -16.26 -15.85 24.92
C SER A 112 -14.84 -16.15 24.43
N GLY A 113 -14.17 -15.15 23.86
CA GLY A 113 -12.77 -15.23 23.42
C GLY A 113 -12.57 -15.56 21.94
N GLU A 114 -13.65 -15.81 21.19
CA GLU A 114 -13.59 -16.07 19.75
C GLU A 114 -13.81 -14.83 18.88
N GLU A 115 -14.04 -13.66 19.47
CA GLU A 115 -14.53 -12.50 18.75
C GLU A 115 -13.42 -11.68 18.07
N LYS A 116 -12.76 -12.28 17.08
CA LYS A 116 -11.73 -11.65 16.25
C LYS A 116 -12.34 -11.26 14.90
N LEU A 117 -12.50 -9.96 14.66
CA LEU A 117 -13.22 -9.43 13.49
C LEU A 117 -12.38 -8.49 12.62
N PHE A 118 -11.11 -8.30 12.97
CA PHE A 118 -10.20 -7.47 12.19
C PHE A 118 -9.14 -8.38 11.60
N HIS A 119 -9.29 -8.68 10.32
CA HIS A 119 -8.34 -9.48 9.57
C HIS A 119 -7.70 -8.70 8.42
N SER A 120 -8.24 -7.54 8.05
CA SER A 120 -7.66 -6.64 7.06
C SER A 120 -7.34 -5.26 7.64
N GLY A 121 -6.20 -4.68 7.27
CA GLY A 121 -5.84 -3.30 7.63
C GLY A 121 -6.88 -2.27 7.19
N VAL A 122 -7.56 -2.51 6.05
CA VAL A 122 -8.57 -1.59 5.50
C VAL A 122 -9.93 -1.68 6.23
N ALA A 123 -10.17 -2.73 7.01
CA ALA A 123 -11.36 -2.83 7.86
C ALA A 123 -11.34 -1.80 9.01
N TYR A 124 -10.16 -1.46 9.52
CA TYR A 124 -9.98 -0.51 10.61
C TYR A 124 -10.52 0.90 10.30
N PRO A 125 -10.20 1.55 9.16
CA PRO A 125 -10.82 2.83 8.81
C PRO A 125 -12.33 2.73 8.60
N VAL A 126 -12.86 1.63 8.05
CA VAL A 126 -14.33 1.47 7.96
C VAL A 126 -14.96 1.43 9.35
N ALA A 127 -14.44 0.61 10.25
CA ALA A 127 -14.97 0.49 11.61
C ALA A 127 -14.83 1.80 12.41
N MET A 128 -13.75 2.55 12.20
CA MET A 128 -13.57 3.89 12.80
C MET A 128 -14.64 4.87 12.32
N ALA A 129 -14.89 4.94 11.01
CA ALA A 129 -15.92 5.83 10.46
C ALA A 129 -17.30 5.52 11.04
N LEU A 130 -17.63 4.24 11.21
CA LEU A 130 -18.87 3.81 11.85
C LEU A 130 -18.89 4.19 13.33
N HIS A 131 -17.79 3.95 14.07
CA HIS A 131 -17.67 4.24 15.49
C HIS A 131 -17.81 5.72 15.85
N GLU A 132 -17.40 6.61 14.95
CA GLU A 132 -17.59 8.04 15.13
C GLU A 132 -18.93 8.54 14.58
N GLY A 133 -19.62 7.71 13.80
CA GLY A 133 -20.81 8.09 13.06
C GLY A 133 -20.44 8.80 11.75
N VAL A 134 -21.13 8.40 10.68
CA VAL A 134 -20.90 8.89 9.32
C VAL A 134 -22.18 8.74 8.52
N ASP A 135 -22.35 9.49 7.43
CA ASP A 135 -23.48 9.32 6.52
C ASP A 135 -23.10 8.52 5.28
N GLU A 136 -21.89 8.75 4.76
CA GLU A 136 -21.40 8.08 3.56
C GLU A 136 -19.96 7.59 3.72
N ILE A 137 -19.70 6.36 3.29
CA ILE A 137 -18.35 5.77 3.18
C ILE A 137 -18.11 5.44 1.71
N HIS A 138 -17.07 6.03 1.12
CA HIS A 138 -16.69 5.80 -0.26
C HIS A 138 -15.36 5.05 -0.31
N LEU A 139 -15.29 4.01 -1.14
CA LEU A 139 -14.17 3.07 -1.21
C LEU A 139 -13.57 3.07 -2.62
N TYR A 140 -12.28 3.42 -2.70
CA TYR A 140 -11.51 3.48 -3.94
C TYR A 140 -10.15 2.81 -3.76
N GLY A 141 -9.62 2.15 -4.80
CA GLY A 141 -8.32 1.48 -4.73
C GLY A 141 -8.26 0.24 -3.81
N ILE A 142 -9.42 -0.28 -3.37
CA ILE A 142 -9.53 -1.41 -2.43
C ILE A 142 -10.06 -2.63 -3.20
N ASP A 143 -9.21 -3.23 -4.02
CA ASP A 143 -9.64 -4.35 -4.86
C ASP A 143 -9.67 -5.67 -4.09
N MET A 144 -8.62 -5.93 -3.29
CA MET A 144 -8.43 -7.17 -2.53
C MET A 144 -8.49 -8.43 -3.42
N VAL A 145 -7.66 -8.47 -4.46
CA VAL A 145 -7.70 -9.51 -5.50
C VAL A 145 -6.36 -10.25 -5.70
N LEU A 146 -5.25 -9.78 -5.12
CA LEU A 146 -3.90 -10.28 -5.49
C LEU A 146 -3.16 -10.96 -4.33
N ASP A 147 -3.08 -12.30 -4.30
CA ASP A 147 -2.26 -13.14 -3.38
C ASP A 147 -3.03 -13.81 -2.20
N GLU A 148 -2.39 -14.78 -1.54
CA GLU A 148 -2.90 -15.56 -0.39
C GLU A 148 -3.39 -14.64 0.76
N GLU A 149 -2.75 -13.49 0.95
CA GLU A 149 -3.13 -12.46 1.92
C GLU A 149 -4.59 -12.01 1.73
N TYR A 150 -5.10 -11.93 0.49
CA TYR A 150 -6.46 -11.46 0.25
C TYR A 150 -7.54 -12.53 0.34
N GLY A 151 -7.17 -13.81 0.38
CA GLY A 151 -8.12 -14.91 0.55
C GLY A 151 -8.94 -14.77 1.83
N TYR A 152 -8.30 -14.35 2.94
CA TYR A 152 -8.96 -14.13 4.23
C TYR A 152 -9.29 -12.65 4.51
N GLN A 153 -8.56 -11.69 3.93
CA GLN A 153 -8.84 -10.27 4.12
C GLN A 153 -10.10 -9.79 3.38
N ARG A 154 -10.36 -10.32 2.18
CA ARG A 154 -11.52 -9.90 1.38
C ARG A 154 -12.85 -10.22 2.07
N PRO A 155 -13.10 -11.46 2.57
CA PRO A 155 -14.32 -11.75 3.31
C PRO A 155 -14.51 -10.83 4.52
N ASN A 156 -13.42 -10.47 5.21
CA ASN A 156 -13.47 -9.55 6.33
C ASN A 156 -13.93 -8.15 5.91
N MET A 157 -13.42 -7.62 4.80
CA MET A 157 -13.84 -6.33 4.28
C MET A 157 -15.29 -6.35 3.78
N GLU A 158 -15.71 -7.40 3.07
CA GLU A 158 -17.09 -7.56 2.61
C GLU A 158 -18.07 -7.61 3.80
N PHE A 159 -17.68 -8.29 4.88
CA PHE A 159 -18.40 -8.30 6.15
C PHE A 159 -18.55 -6.89 6.75
N TRP A 160 -17.47 -6.13 6.86
CA TRP A 160 -17.52 -4.75 7.37
C TRP A 160 -18.33 -3.80 6.49
N ILE A 161 -18.33 -3.99 5.17
CA ILE A 161 -19.21 -3.26 4.25
C ILE A 161 -20.67 -3.63 4.50
N GLY A 162 -20.97 -4.91 4.74
CA GLY A 162 -22.29 -5.41 5.12
C GLY A 162 -22.81 -4.76 6.41
N ILE A 163 -21.95 -4.68 7.43
CA ILE A 163 -22.24 -3.98 8.69
C ILE A 163 -22.50 -2.50 8.42
N ALA A 164 -21.59 -1.82 7.70
CA ALA A 164 -21.67 -0.40 7.43
C ALA A 164 -23.02 -0.03 6.82
N LYS A 165 -23.45 -0.75 5.77
CA LYS A 165 -24.76 -0.55 5.11
C LYS A 165 -25.97 -0.71 6.03
N ASN A 166 -25.83 -1.30 7.21
CA ASN A 166 -26.90 -1.50 8.19
C ASN A 166 -26.79 -0.60 9.43
N GLN A 167 -25.71 0.16 9.57
CA GLN A 167 -25.57 1.11 10.66
C GLN A 167 -26.43 2.36 10.44
N PRO A 168 -26.94 2.99 11.52
CA PRO A 168 -27.64 4.25 11.42
C PRO A 168 -26.70 5.37 10.94
N ALA A 169 -27.18 6.18 10.00
CA ALA A 169 -26.50 7.39 9.55
C ALA A 169 -26.81 8.58 10.47
N LEU A 170 -25.91 9.58 10.53
CA LEU A 170 -26.09 10.79 11.35
C LEU A 170 -27.28 11.63 10.89
N ASN A 171 -27.56 11.65 9.58
CA ASN A 171 -28.66 12.38 8.97
C ASN A 171 -30.00 11.63 8.96
N GLY A 172 -30.04 10.43 9.56
CA GLY A 172 -31.20 9.54 9.56
C GLY A 172 -31.16 8.48 8.45
N GLY A 173 -31.79 7.34 8.69
CA GLY A 173 -31.70 6.19 7.79
C GLY A 173 -30.43 5.37 8.03
N LYS A 174 -29.83 4.86 6.96
CA LYS A 174 -28.65 3.96 7.02
C LYS A 174 -27.45 4.56 6.30
N VAL A 175 -26.24 4.21 6.73
CA VAL A 175 -25.01 4.65 6.08
C VAL A 175 -24.98 4.19 4.62
N ARG A 176 -24.67 5.13 3.72
CA ARG A 176 -24.49 4.85 2.30
C ARG A 176 -23.04 4.45 2.03
N VAL A 177 -22.84 3.21 1.58
CA VAL A 177 -21.52 2.76 1.13
C VAL A 177 -21.44 2.81 -0.39
N VAL A 178 -20.45 3.52 -0.92
CA VAL A 178 -20.14 3.63 -2.35
C VAL A 178 -18.85 2.90 -2.63
N VAL A 179 -18.87 2.01 -3.61
CA VAL A 179 -17.68 1.33 -4.12
C VAL A 179 -17.38 1.90 -5.50
N GLY A 180 -16.17 2.41 -5.72
CA GLY A 180 -15.74 2.99 -6.99
C GLY A 180 -16.01 2.05 -8.17
N LYS A 181 -16.35 2.61 -9.35
CA LYS A 181 -16.77 1.82 -10.52
C LYS A 181 -15.76 0.75 -10.94
N ASN A 182 -14.48 1.03 -10.76
CA ASN A 182 -13.40 0.11 -11.12
C ASN A 182 -12.79 -0.63 -9.91
N CYS A 183 -13.36 -0.46 -8.72
CA CYS A 183 -12.93 -1.13 -7.49
C CYS A 183 -13.55 -2.53 -7.39
N ALA A 184 -12.75 -3.58 -7.21
CA ALA A 184 -13.22 -4.97 -7.37
C ALA A 184 -14.02 -5.52 -6.17
N ILE A 185 -13.88 -4.94 -4.98
CA ILE A 185 -14.59 -5.37 -3.76
C ILE A 185 -16.12 -5.28 -3.94
N MET A 186 -16.88 -6.21 -3.34
CA MET A 186 -18.34 -6.31 -3.45
C MET A 186 -18.90 -6.51 -4.86
N LYS A 187 -18.06 -6.81 -5.86
CA LYS A 187 -18.50 -7.12 -7.22
C LYS A 187 -18.34 -8.61 -7.48
N GLY A 188 -19.47 -9.23 -7.81
CA GLY A 188 -19.54 -10.60 -8.31
C GLY A 188 -19.57 -10.62 -9.84
N GLN A 189 -19.36 -11.80 -10.41
CA GLN A 189 -19.35 -12.02 -11.86
C GLN A 189 -20.72 -12.38 -12.44
N GLY A 190 -21.73 -12.57 -11.57
CA GLY A 190 -23.09 -12.94 -11.95
C GLY A 190 -23.87 -13.52 -10.78
N LEU A 191 -25.14 -13.81 -11.01
CA LEU A 191 -26.06 -14.46 -10.09
C LEU A 191 -25.95 -15.98 -10.21
N TYR A 192 -25.47 -16.64 -9.16
CA TYR A 192 -25.37 -18.10 -9.09
C TYR A 192 -26.71 -18.77 -9.39
N GLY A 193 -26.72 -19.75 -10.29
CA GLY A 193 -27.93 -20.41 -10.79
C GLY A 193 -28.77 -19.64 -11.82
N TYR A 194 -28.46 -18.37 -12.13
CA TYR A 194 -29.23 -17.56 -13.10
C TYR A 194 -28.42 -17.17 -14.33
N ASP A 195 -27.15 -16.78 -14.16
CA ASP A 195 -26.30 -16.38 -15.28
C ASP A 195 -25.59 -17.61 -15.86
N SER A 196 -25.90 -18.01 -17.09
CA SER A 196 -25.46 -19.27 -17.70
C SER A 196 -23.97 -19.34 -18.07
N GLU A 197 -23.20 -18.25 -17.93
CA GLU A 197 -21.74 -18.23 -18.14
C GLU A 197 -20.93 -18.86 -16.99
N GLN A 198 -21.61 -19.57 -16.07
CA GLN A 198 -21.09 -20.16 -14.83
C GLN A 198 -20.07 -21.29 -14.98
N PHE A 199 -19.55 -21.62 -16.17
CA PHE A 199 -18.55 -22.69 -16.33
C PHE A 199 -17.23 -22.25 -16.98
N GLU A 200 -17.00 -20.95 -17.22
CA GLU A 200 -15.66 -20.41 -17.51
C GLU A 200 -14.96 -19.84 -16.25
N LEU A 201 -15.39 -20.28 -15.07
CA LEU A 201 -15.11 -19.69 -13.76
C LEU A 201 -13.63 -19.59 -13.36
N PRO A 202 -12.76 -20.58 -13.60
CA PRO A 202 -11.33 -20.40 -13.41
C PRO A 202 -10.76 -19.48 -14.49
N MET A 203 -11.19 -19.66 -15.74
CA MET A 203 -10.54 -19.08 -16.92
C MET A 203 -10.69 -17.56 -17.07
N ARG A 204 -11.78 -16.91 -16.66
CA ARG A 204 -11.87 -15.44 -16.78
C ARG A 204 -11.14 -14.69 -15.66
N MET A 205 -11.15 -15.23 -14.45
CA MET A 205 -10.30 -14.76 -13.37
C MET A 205 -8.83 -15.01 -13.72
N GLU A 206 -8.48 -16.25 -14.05
CA GLU A 206 -7.16 -16.61 -14.58
C GLU A 206 -6.76 -15.74 -15.76
N ARG A 207 -7.64 -15.41 -16.72
CA ARG A 207 -7.25 -14.58 -17.88
C ARG A 207 -7.08 -13.11 -17.52
N PHE A 208 -7.94 -12.53 -16.69
CA PHE A 208 -7.66 -11.19 -16.14
C PHE A 208 -6.38 -11.15 -15.30
N PHE A 209 -6.08 -12.20 -14.54
CA PHE A 209 -4.92 -12.29 -13.65
C PHE A 209 -3.64 -12.66 -14.41
N PHE A 210 -3.71 -13.55 -15.39
CA PHE A 210 -2.61 -13.97 -16.23
C PHE A 210 -2.33 -12.93 -17.29
N ASP A 211 -3.31 -12.26 -17.89
CA ASP A 211 -3.00 -11.19 -18.85
C ASP A 211 -2.25 -10.04 -18.17
N GLU A 212 -2.67 -9.64 -16.96
CA GLU A 212 -1.97 -8.59 -16.20
C GLU A 212 -0.62 -9.07 -15.66
N ARG A 213 -0.54 -10.31 -15.13
CA ARG A 213 0.71 -10.96 -14.72
C ARG A 213 1.68 -11.11 -15.89
N ASP A 214 1.20 -11.53 -17.06
CA ASP A 214 2.03 -11.80 -18.24
C ASP A 214 2.53 -10.49 -18.86
N VAL A 215 1.73 -9.41 -18.81
CA VAL A 215 2.20 -8.05 -19.12
C VAL A 215 3.32 -7.64 -18.16
N TRP A 216 3.14 -7.82 -16.85
CA TRP A 216 4.17 -7.47 -15.87
C TRP A 216 5.40 -8.38 -15.96
N HIS A 217 5.21 -9.67 -16.23
CA HIS A 217 6.29 -10.63 -16.46
C HIS A 217 7.06 -10.25 -17.73
N GLY A 218 6.37 -9.81 -18.79
CA GLY A 218 7.00 -9.24 -19.99
C GLY A 218 7.89 -8.05 -19.63
N LYS A 219 7.36 -7.07 -18.90
CA LYS A 219 8.13 -5.90 -18.46
C LYS A 219 9.34 -6.26 -17.58
N VAL A 220 9.20 -7.23 -16.68
CA VAL A 220 10.30 -7.74 -15.85
C VAL A 220 11.37 -8.38 -16.73
N THR A 221 10.97 -9.24 -17.66
CA THR A 221 11.88 -9.89 -18.61
C THR A 221 12.62 -8.86 -19.48
N ASP A 222 11.91 -7.85 -19.99
CA ASP A 222 12.49 -6.78 -20.80
C ASP A 222 13.51 -5.96 -19.99
N THR A 223 13.16 -5.60 -18.75
CA THR A 223 14.03 -4.86 -17.84
C THR A 223 15.27 -5.69 -17.45
N MET A 224 15.11 -7.00 -17.23
CA MET A 224 16.23 -7.92 -16.97
C MET A 224 17.17 -8.00 -18.18
N ALA A 225 16.64 -8.01 -19.40
CA ALA A 225 17.46 -7.97 -20.62
C ALA A 225 18.25 -6.65 -20.73
N GLU A 226 17.64 -5.51 -20.38
CA GLU A 226 18.33 -4.22 -20.32
C GLU A 226 19.48 -4.22 -19.28
N ILE A 227 19.23 -4.79 -18.09
CA ILE A 227 20.26 -4.95 -17.04
C ILE A 227 21.44 -5.77 -17.57
N ASP A 228 21.20 -6.88 -18.24
CA ASP A 228 22.26 -7.73 -18.80
C ASP A 228 23.11 -6.99 -19.85
N VAL A 229 22.48 -6.16 -20.70
CA VAL A 229 23.19 -5.32 -21.68
C VAL A 229 24.07 -4.30 -20.96
N LEU A 230 23.52 -3.59 -19.97
CA LEU A 230 24.27 -2.60 -19.18
C LEU A 230 25.42 -3.24 -18.42
N GLN A 231 25.24 -4.45 -17.86
CA GLN A 231 26.31 -5.19 -17.19
C GLN A 231 27.45 -5.55 -18.13
N LYS A 232 27.16 -5.95 -19.38
CA LYS A 232 28.19 -6.22 -20.40
C LYS A 232 28.98 -4.94 -20.72
N GLN A 233 28.29 -3.82 -20.93
CA GLN A 233 28.94 -2.52 -21.19
C GLN A 233 29.84 -2.10 -20.01
N ILE A 234 29.38 -2.25 -18.77
CA ILE A 234 30.18 -1.99 -17.57
C ILE A 234 31.44 -2.85 -17.55
N ASN A 235 31.33 -4.14 -17.87
CA ASN A 235 32.47 -5.06 -17.88
C ASN A 235 33.49 -4.72 -18.98
N GLU A 236 33.04 -4.30 -20.16
CA GLU A 236 33.92 -3.81 -21.22
C GLU A 236 34.68 -2.55 -20.79
N LYS A 237 33.96 -1.58 -20.21
CA LYS A 237 34.59 -0.36 -19.69
C LYS A 237 35.56 -0.62 -18.55
N LYS A 238 35.29 -1.61 -17.69
CA LYS A 238 36.25 -2.07 -16.66
C LYS A 238 37.52 -2.68 -17.27
N LYS A 239 37.41 -3.44 -18.37
CA LYS A 239 38.60 -3.98 -19.08
C LYS A 239 39.44 -2.86 -19.70
N GLU A 240 38.80 -1.89 -20.33
CA GLU A 240 39.47 -0.69 -20.84
C GLU A 240 40.19 0.04 -19.70
N LEU A 241 39.49 0.30 -18.59
CA LEU A 241 40.05 0.97 -17.41
C LEU A 241 41.28 0.25 -16.85
N ASN A 242 41.20 -1.07 -16.66
CA ASN A 242 42.32 -1.89 -16.19
C ASN A 242 43.54 -1.81 -17.13
N THR A 243 43.31 -1.66 -18.44
CA THR A 243 44.39 -1.50 -19.42
C THR A 243 45.09 -0.14 -19.23
N TYR A 244 44.32 0.93 -19.05
CA TYR A 244 44.86 2.26 -18.75
C TYR A 244 45.59 2.29 -17.40
N ASP A 245 45.07 1.62 -16.38
CA ASP A 245 45.73 1.48 -15.07
C ASP A 245 47.06 0.73 -15.17
N GLY A 246 47.12 -0.34 -15.97
CA GLY A 246 48.36 -1.05 -16.26
C GLY A 246 49.41 -0.16 -16.95
N CYS A 247 48.98 0.59 -17.97
CA CYS A 247 49.83 1.58 -18.65
C CYS A 247 50.35 2.66 -17.69
N ARG A 248 49.47 3.17 -16.82
CA ARG A 248 49.83 4.16 -15.79
C ARG A 248 50.87 3.61 -14.82
N GLN A 249 50.66 2.41 -14.27
CA GLN A 249 51.60 1.75 -13.36
C GLN A 249 52.96 1.49 -14.03
N TYR A 250 52.98 1.13 -15.32
CA TYR A 250 54.22 0.97 -16.07
C TYR A 250 54.96 2.31 -16.23
N ALA A 251 54.25 3.39 -16.60
CA ALA A 251 54.81 4.72 -16.72
C ALA A 251 55.39 5.23 -15.39
N GLU A 252 54.69 4.98 -14.27
CA GLU A 252 55.15 5.31 -12.92
C GLU A 252 56.43 4.55 -12.55
N ARG A 253 56.51 3.25 -12.84
CA ARG A 253 57.72 2.43 -12.64
C ARG A 253 58.92 2.94 -13.45
N MET A 254 58.70 3.27 -14.73
CA MET A 254 59.76 3.82 -15.58
C MET A 254 60.26 5.16 -15.05
N ARG A 255 59.36 6.06 -14.64
CA ARG A 255 59.74 7.33 -13.98
C ARG A 255 60.55 7.10 -12.71
N GLY A 256 60.20 6.10 -11.91
CA GLY A 256 60.95 5.70 -10.71
C GLY A 256 62.40 5.29 -11.05
N LYS A 257 62.57 4.38 -12.01
CA LYS A 257 63.90 3.94 -12.48
C LYS A 257 64.73 5.10 -13.05
N PHE A 258 64.12 5.98 -13.84
CA PHE A 258 64.81 7.17 -14.34
C PHE A 258 65.28 8.11 -13.21
N ARG A 259 64.51 8.24 -12.13
CA ARG A 259 64.92 9.01 -10.95
C ARG A 259 66.08 8.35 -10.20
N GLN A 260 66.08 7.03 -10.04
CA GLN A 260 67.19 6.29 -9.42
C GLN A 260 68.48 6.38 -10.24
N MET A 261 68.40 6.20 -11.56
CA MET A 261 69.56 6.38 -12.45
C MET A 261 70.14 7.79 -12.38
N ARG A 262 69.31 8.84 -12.28
CA ARG A 262 69.78 10.21 -12.09
C ARG A 262 70.43 10.47 -10.73
N ARG A 263 70.15 9.65 -9.72
CA ARG A 263 70.73 9.75 -8.36
C ARG A 263 72.00 8.93 -8.17
N GLY A 264 72.44 8.16 -9.18
CA GLY A 264 73.66 7.36 -9.11
C GLY A 264 73.53 6.10 -8.24
N GLU A 265 72.31 5.69 -7.88
CA GLU A 265 72.03 4.45 -7.16
C GLU A 265 72.05 3.28 -8.16
N GLN A 266 72.86 2.23 -7.91
CA GLN A 266 72.90 1.04 -8.78
C GLN A 266 71.52 0.34 -8.82
N ILE A 267 71.10 -0.03 -10.03
CA ILE A 267 69.80 -0.65 -10.38
C ILE A 267 69.64 -2.02 -9.75
#